data_AF-A0A1L9PIS7-F1
#
_entry.id   AF-A0A1L9PIS7-F1
#
_cell.length_a   1.000
_cell.length_b   1.000
_cell.length_c   1.000
_cell.angle_alpha   90.00
_cell.angle_beta   90.00
_cell.angle_gamma   90.00
#
_symmetry.space_group_name_H-M   'P 1'
#
loop_
_entity.id
_entity.type
_entity.pdbx_description
1 polymer ?
#
loop_
_entity_poly.entity_id
_entity_poly.type
_entity_poly.pdbx_seq_one_letter_code
_entity_poly.pdbx_strand_id
1 'polypeptide(L)'
;MGRKTYDSVPPKLRPLGKRLNVVISRDKEGVVAERVRGELEAKWGRERELAEAKAKARAEESAAAAFAAAGQATTTTSTATTPAPAEGRTDAFVSASLEEALTRLDAAAAEEEGGVGNVFVIGGAEIYGASLRLGTESGSGVKRKVRLVMTDVEKVDGSGFECDTFFPIDGKDLAGDKWRKVSAEEVTNWVGEQVTGEWIQEGDVRVRMVGYESVEL
;
A
#
# COMPACT_ATOMS: atom_id res chain seq x y z
N MET A 1 7.08 1.21 -6.25
CA MET A 1 7.20 -0.18 -6.75
C MET A 1 8.00 -0.20 -8.04
N GLY A 2 8.64 -1.31 -8.39
CA GLY A 2 9.35 -1.45 -9.66
C GLY A 2 8.40 -1.70 -10.83
N ARG A 3 8.82 -1.39 -12.06
CA ARG A 3 8.02 -1.59 -13.28
C ARG A 3 7.49 -3.02 -13.43
N LYS A 4 8.31 -4.04 -13.18
CA LYS A 4 7.88 -5.46 -13.26
C LYS A 4 6.77 -5.79 -12.25
N THR A 5 6.85 -5.23 -11.04
CA THR A 5 5.81 -5.40 -10.00
C THR A 5 4.52 -4.66 -10.36
N TYR A 6 4.62 -3.48 -10.97
CA TYR A 6 3.44 -2.81 -11.53
C TYR A 6 2.80 -3.63 -12.68
N ASP A 7 3.63 -4.31 -13.48
CA ASP A 7 3.19 -5.21 -14.55
C ASP A 7 2.57 -6.52 -14.08
N SER A 8 2.88 -6.99 -12.88
CA SER A 8 2.26 -8.19 -12.31
C SER A 8 0.88 -7.94 -11.70
N VAL A 9 0.51 -6.67 -11.44
CA VAL A 9 -0.84 -6.32 -10.97
C VAL A 9 -1.81 -6.41 -12.15
N PRO A 10 -2.96 -7.10 -12.02
CA PRO A 10 -3.95 -7.19 -13.09
C PRO A 10 -4.36 -5.80 -13.63
N PRO A 11 -4.49 -5.61 -14.96
CA PRO A 11 -4.76 -4.30 -15.55
C PRO A 11 -5.98 -3.56 -15.00
N LYS A 12 -7.02 -4.29 -14.58
CA LYS A 12 -8.23 -3.69 -13.97
C LYS A 12 -7.99 -3.10 -12.58
N LEU A 13 -6.99 -3.63 -11.87
CA LEU A 13 -6.66 -3.28 -10.48
C LEU A 13 -5.57 -2.21 -10.38
N ARG A 14 -4.81 -1.95 -11.45
CA ARG A 14 -3.78 -0.89 -11.51
C ARG A 14 -4.29 0.40 -12.18
N PRO A 15 -3.83 1.59 -11.75
CA PRO A 15 -3.09 1.83 -10.51
C PRO A 15 -3.91 1.45 -9.27
N LEU A 16 -3.22 1.11 -8.18
CA LEU A 16 -3.89 0.68 -6.95
C LEU A 16 -4.72 1.84 -6.39
N GLY A 17 -6.02 1.61 -6.21
CA GLY A 17 -6.94 2.65 -5.76
C GLY A 17 -6.62 3.16 -4.35
N LYS A 18 -7.02 4.41 -4.09
CA LYS A 18 -6.89 5.14 -2.82
C LYS A 18 -5.45 5.40 -2.37
N ARG A 19 -4.50 5.36 -3.31
CA ARG A 19 -3.05 5.49 -3.07
C ARG A 19 -2.40 6.26 -4.21
N LEU A 20 -1.29 6.92 -3.89
CA LEU A 20 -0.33 7.44 -4.86
C LEU A 20 0.62 6.30 -5.27
N ASN A 21 0.57 5.93 -6.55
CA ASN A 21 1.37 4.84 -7.11
C ASN A 21 2.63 5.40 -7.79
N VAL A 22 3.80 5.09 -7.23
CA VAL A 22 5.07 5.49 -7.86
C VAL A 22 5.73 4.28 -8.52
N VAL A 23 5.89 4.34 -9.84
CA VAL A 23 6.50 3.27 -10.64
C VAL A 23 7.94 3.66 -10.96
N ILE A 24 8.90 2.85 -10.52
CA ILE A 24 10.32 3.05 -10.81
C ILE A 24 10.67 2.40 -12.14
N SER A 25 11.10 3.19 -13.12
CA SER A 25 11.47 2.76 -14.46
C SER A 25 12.47 3.73 -15.08
N ARG A 26 13.48 3.20 -15.80
CA ARG A 26 14.41 4.03 -16.58
C ARG A 26 13.73 4.75 -17.76
N ASP A 27 12.57 4.25 -18.18
CA ASP A 27 11.72 4.85 -19.21
C ASP A 27 10.74 5.85 -18.59
N LYS A 28 11.26 7.01 -18.13
CA LYS A 28 10.50 8.02 -17.39
C LYS A 28 9.51 8.80 -18.26
N GLU A 29 9.80 8.94 -19.55
CA GLU A 29 9.03 9.78 -20.49
C GLU A 29 8.52 9.02 -21.71
N GLY A 30 8.87 7.74 -21.87
CA GLY A 30 8.40 6.95 -22.99
C GLY A 30 7.18 6.10 -22.66
N VAL A 31 7.13 4.92 -23.28
CA VAL A 31 5.95 4.06 -23.36
C VAL A 31 5.44 3.65 -21.97
N VAL A 32 6.34 3.44 -21.01
CA VAL A 32 5.93 3.10 -19.63
C VAL A 32 5.15 4.25 -18.99
N ALA A 33 5.60 5.49 -19.15
CA ALA A 33 4.97 6.65 -18.55
C ALA A 33 3.62 6.99 -19.20
N GLU A 34 3.55 6.90 -20.53
CA GLU A 34 2.28 7.07 -21.26
C GLU A 34 1.25 6.03 -20.84
N ARG A 35 1.67 4.76 -20.71
CA ARG A 35 0.78 3.68 -20.27
C ARG A 35 0.26 3.90 -18.84
N VAL A 36 1.14 4.24 -17.90
CA VAL A 36 0.71 4.50 -16.51
C VAL A 36 -0.28 5.66 -16.46
N ARG A 37 -0.07 6.72 -17.25
CA ARG A 37 -1.00 7.84 -17.36
C ARG A 37 -2.36 7.42 -17.92
N GLY A 38 -2.38 6.68 -19.03
CA GLY A 38 -3.63 6.19 -19.62
C GLY A 38 -4.40 5.24 -18.71
N GLU A 39 -3.71 4.38 -17.97
CA GLU A 39 -4.34 3.49 -16.98
C GLU A 39 -4.93 4.28 -15.80
N LEU A 40 -4.26 5.34 -15.35
CA LEU A 40 -4.76 6.25 -14.32
C LEU A 40 -6.00 7.01 -14.79
N GLU A 41 -5.99 7.57 -15.99
CA GLU A 41 -7.17 8.23 -16.58
C GLU A 41 -8.36 7.28 -16.66
N ALA A 42 -8.13 6.06 -17.14
CA ALA A 42 -9.16 5.03 -17.16
C ALA A 42 -9.66 4.66 -15.75
N LYS A 43 -8.77 4.64 -14.75
CA LYS A 43 -9.12 4.37 -13.35
C LYS A 43 -10.00 5.47 -12.78
N TRP A 44 -9.65 6.75 -12.97
CA TRP A 44 -10.48 7.87 -12.57
C TRP A 44 -11.84 7.87 -13.27
N GLY A 45 -11.89 7.52 -14.56
CA GLY A 45 -13.15 7.36 -15.29
C GLY A 45 -14.08 6.35 -14.61
N ARG A 46 -13.56 5.16 -14.27
CA ARG A 46 -14.32 4.11 -13.57
C ARG A 46 -14.74 4.53 -12.16
N GLU A 47 -13.85 5.18 -11.40
CA GLU A 47 -14.16 5.66 -10.05
C GLU A 47 -15.24 6.75 -10.06
N ARG A 48 -15.22 7.65 -11.05
CA ARG A 48 -16.25 8.68 -11.24
C ARG A 48 -17.60 8.05 -11.60
N GLU A 49 -17.64 7.15 -12.57
CA GLU A 49 -18.87 6.45 -12.96
C GLU A 49 -19.49 5.70 -11.77
N LEU A 50 -18.66 5.00 -11.00
CA LEU A 50 -19.11 4.30 -9.80
C LEU A 50 -19.62 5.27 -8.72
N ALA A 51 -18.96 6.42 -8.53
CA ALA A 51 -19.39 7.44 -7.59
C ALA A 51 -20.73 8.07 -7.99
N GLU A 52 -20.92 8.36 -9.28
CA GLU A 52 -22.18 8.86 -9.83
C GLU A 52 -23.30 7.82 -9.66
N ALA A 53 -23.04 6.55 -9.98
CA ALA A 53 -24.01 5.46 -9.79
C ALA A 53 -24.39 5.28 -8.31
N LYS A 54 -23.40 5.33 -7.39
CA LYS A 54 -23.63 5.23 -5.95
C LYS A 54 -24.40 6.43 -5.40
N ALA A 55 -24.12 7.64 -5.89
CA ALA A 55 -24.85 8.85 -5.52
C ALA A 55 -26.32 8.78 -5.98
N LYS A 56 -26.56 8.31 -7.21
CA LYS A 56 -27.90 8.09 -7.75
C LYS A 56 -28.67 7.05 -6.92
N ALA A 57 -28.08 5.90 -6.64
CA ALA A 57 -28.69 4.86 -5.82
C ALA A 57 -29.04 5.37 -4.40
N ARG A 58 -28.15 6.13 -3.76
CA ARG A 58 -28.40 6.73 -2.44
C ARG A 58 -29.51 7.77 -2.47
N ALA A 59 -29.66 8.53 -3.57
CA ALA A 59 -30.75 9.48 -3.75
C ALA A 59 -32.10 8.78 -3.98
N GLU A 60 -32.12 7.68 -4.75
CA GLU A 60 -33.33 6.86 -4.92
C GLU A 60 -33.76 6.19 -3.61
N GLU A 61 -32.81 5.67 -2.84
CA GLU A 61 -33.05 5.08 -1.51
C GLU A 61 -33.56 6.12 -0.50
N SER A 62 -32.97 7.32 -0.48
CA SER A 62 -33.43 8.39 0.42
C SER A 62 -34.81 8.95 0.03
N ALA A 63 -35.12 9.03 -1.27
CA ALA A 63 -36.45 9.39 -1.75
C ALA A 63 -37.50 8.32 -1.37
N ALA A 64 -37.16 7.03 -1.50
CA ALA A 64 -38.03 5.93 -1.07
C ALA A 64 -38.26 5.93 0.46
N ALA A 65 -37.20 6.18 1.25
CA ALA A 65 -37.30 6.29 2.70
C ALA A 65 -38.14 7.50 3.15
N ALA A 66 -38.00 8.65 2.49
CA ALA A 66 -38.83 9.84 2.76
C ALA A 66 -40.31 9.60 2.43
N PHE A 67 -40.60 8.88 1.34
CA PHE A 67 -41.96 8.47 1.00
C PHE A 67 -42.57 7.51 2.02
N ALA A 68 -41.78 6.55 2.55
CA ALA A 68 -42.22 5.65 3.61
C ALA A 68 -42.44 6.36 4.96
N ALA A 69 -41.58 7.33 5.32
CA ALA A 69 -41.68 8.11 6.55
C ALA A 69 -42.88 9.07 6.56
N ALA A 70 -43.36 9.52 5.40
CA ALA A 70 -44.58 10.34 5.29
C ALA A 70 -45.87 9.57 5.66
N GLY A 71 -45.80 8.25 5.87
CA GLY A 71 -46.92 7.40 6.26
C GLY A 71 -46.93 6.89 7.71
N GLN A 72 -45.88 7.11 8.51
CA GLN A 72 -45.81 6.65 9.91
C GLN A 72 -45.10 7.67 10.81
N ALA A 73 -45.86 8.31 11.71
CA ALA A 73 -45.31 9.06 12.82
C ALA A 73 -44.74 8.08 13.86
N THR A 74 -43.44 7.81 13.85
CA THR A 74 -42.77 7.15 14.99
C THR A 74 -41.30 7.57 15.09
N THR A 75 -40.93 7.93 16.31
CA THR A 75 -39.62 8.37 16.78
C THR A 75 -38.57 7.26 16.62
N THR A 76 -37.47 7.53 15.91
CA THR A 76 -36.30 6.63 15.88
C THR A 76 -35.04 7.39 16.24
N THR A 77 -34.38 6.88 17.28
CA THR A 77 -33.10 7.33 17.85
C THR A 77 -31.97 7.02 16.87
N SER A 78 -31.26 8.06 16.39
CA SER A 78 -30.06 7.93 15.57
C SER A 78 -28.92 7.31 16.36
N THR A 79 -28.49 6.12 15.96
CA THR A 79 -27.17 5.59 16.32
C THR A 79 -26.11 6.31 15.51
N ALA A 80 -25.16 6.95 16.19
CA ALA A 80 -24.06 7.67 15.60
C ALA A 80 -23.14 6.71 14.82
N THR A 81 -23.06 6.92 13.51
CA THR A 81 -22.09 6.27 12.62
C THR A 81 -20.71 6.86 12.90
N THR A 82 -19.78 6.03 13.38
CA THR A 82 -18.35 6.34 13.42
C THR A 82 -17.88 6.72 12.00
N PRO A 83 -17.17 7.86 11.80
CA PRO A 83 -16.70 8.24 10.47
C PRO A 83 -15.67 7.21 10.00
N ALA A 84 -15.86 6.66 8.80
CA ALA A 84 -14.83 5.89 8.12
C ALA A 84 -13.59 6.78 7.89
N PRO A 85 -12.36 6.24 8.01
CA PRO A 85 -11.15 7.01 7.76
C PRO A 85 -11.18 7.63 6.36
N ALA A 86 -10.69 8.87 6.25
CA ALA A 86 -10.63 9.60 4.98
C ALA A 86 -9.81 8.79 3.97
N GLU A 87 -10.48 8.30 2.92
CA GLU A 87 -9.85 7.47 1.90
C GLU A 87 -8.90 8.32 1.05
N GLY A 88 -7.66 7.86 0.85
CA GLY A 88 -6.68 8.57 0.03
C GLY A 88 -7.14 8.74 -1.43
N ARG A 89 -6.58 9.72 -2.14
CA ARG A 89 -6.81 9.92 -3.58
C ARG A 89 -5.99 8.92 -4.40
N THR A 90 -6.59 8.33 -5.44
CA THR A 90 -5.86 7.51 -6.42
C THR A 90 -5.06 8.42 -7.35
N ASP A 91 -3.75 8.20 -7.46
CA ASP A 91 -2.87 8.90 -8.41
C ASP A 91 -1.69 7.99 -8.80
N ALA A 92 -0.97 8.31 -9.87
CA ALA A 92 0.18 7.54 -10.33
C ALA A 92 1.19 8.37 -11.15
N PHE A 93 2.49 8.15 -10.92
CA PHE A 93 3.55 8.68 -11.78
C PHE A 93 4.75 7.75 -11.89
N VAL A 94 5.59 7.99 -12.90
CA VAL A 94 6.84 7.27 -13.13
C VAL A 94 8.03 8.11 -12.66
N SER A 95 9.01 7.46 -12.03
CA SER A 95 10.29 8.07 -11.65
C SER A 95 11.46 7.19 -12.11
N ALA A 96 12.58 7.82 -12.43
CA ALA A 96 13.77 7.16 -12.95
C ALA A 96 14.52 6.36 -11.87
N SER A 97 14.43 6.77 -10.60
CA SER A 97 15.06 6.08 -9.47
C SER A 97 14.24 6.18 -8.19
N LEU A 98 14.59 5.36 -7.19
CA LEU A 98 13.97 5.39 -5.87
C LEU A 98 14.24 6.72 -5.14
N GLU A 99 15.45 7.24 -5.27
CA GLU A 99 15.91 8.49 -4.65
C GLU A 99 15.20 9.72 -5.22
N GLU A 100 15.02 9.76 -6.55
CA GLU A 100 14.23 10.81 -7.20
C GLU A 100 12.77 10.76 -6.73
N ALA A 101 12.18 9.57 -6.67
CA ALA A 101 10.83 9.38 -6.17
C ALA A 101 10.69 9.88 -4.73
N LEU A 102 11.60 9.51 -3.84
CA LEU A 102 11.57 9.93 -2.43
C LEU A 102 11.74 11.45 -2.28
N THR A 103 12.67 12.06 -3.01
CA THR A 103 12.85 13.53 -3.02
C THR A 103 11.56 14.24 -3.43
N ARG A 104 10.88 13.76 -4.48
CA ARG A 104 9.60 14.33 -4.93
C ARG A 104 8.51 14.15 -3.88
N LEU A 105 8.46 12.99 -3.23
CA LEU A 105 7.47 12.72 -2.18
C LEU A 105 7.70 13.59 -0.94
N ASP A 106 8.95 13.85 -0.56
CA ASP A 106 9.28 14.76 0.55
C ASP A 106 8.85 16.20 0.25
N ALA A 107 9.08 16.67 -0.99
CA ALA A 107 8.63 17.98 -1.42
C ALA A 107 7.09 18.10 -1.32
N ALA A 108 6.37 17.08 -1.79
CA ALA A 108 4.90 17.05 -1.69
C ALA A 108 4.40 16.91 -0.24
N ALA A 109 5.15 16.23 0.63
CA ALA A 109 4.81 16.11 2.05
C ALA A 109 4.97 17.42 2.82
N ALA A 110 5.80 18.35 2.33
CA ALA A 110 5.98 19.68 2.92
C ALA A 110 4.85 20.67 2.57
N GLU A 111 3.96 20.32 1.64
CA GLU A 111 2.80 21.15 1.27
C GLU A 111 1.65 20.96 2.29
N GLU A 112 1.03 22.06 2.74
CA GLU A 112 0.03 22.07 3.83
C GLU A 112 -1.31 21.38 3.46
N GLU A 113 -1.66 21.29 2.18
CA GLU A 113 -2.91 20.66 1.71
C GLU A 113 -2.61 19.43 0.83
N GLY A 114 -2.86 18.23 1.35
CA GLY A 114 -2.80 16.99 0.57
C GLY A 114 -1.45 16.25 0.59
N GLY A 115 -0.64 16.47 1.63
CA GLY A 115 0.67 15.85 1.80
C GLY A 115 0.68 14.32 1.73
N VAL A 116 1.88 13.77 1.52
CA VAL A 116 2.11 12.33 1.46
C VAL A 116 2.04 11.74 2.87
N GLY A 117 1.20 10.71 3.06
CA GLY A 117 1.18 9.91 4.28
C GLY A 117 2.36 8.94 4.37
N ASN A 118 2.09 7.70 4.75
CA ASN A 118 3.14 6.67 4.80
C ASN A 118 3.60 6.25 3.39
N VAL A 119 4.92 6.21 3.18
CA VAL A 119 5.54 5.71 1.94
C VAL A 119 5.84 4.22 2.10
N PHE A 120 5.22 3.38 1.26
CA PHE A 120 5.45 1.94 1.26
C PHE A 120 6.21 1.50 0.00
N VAL A 121 7.31 0.78 0.21
CA VAL A 121 7.99 0.06 -0.87
C VAL A 121 7.39 -1.33 -0.97
N ILE A 122 6.60 -1.57 -2.02
CA ILE A 122 5.92 -2.86 -2.24
C ILE A 122 6.65 -3.77 -3.25
N GLY A 123 7.98 -3.58 -3.38
CA GLY A 123 8.85 -4.42 -4.21
C GLY A 123 9.04 -3.95 -5.65
N GLY A 124 9.61 -4.78 -6.53
CA GLY A 124 10.09 -6.16 -6.30
C GLY A 124 11.51 -6.24 -5.74
N ALA A 125 12.17 -7.40 -5.86
CA ALA A 125 13.51 -7.67 -5.30
C ALA A 125 14.55 -6.58 -5.60
N GLU A 126 14.62 -6.08 -6.84
CA GLU A 126 15.53 -4.99 -7.22
C GLU A 126 15.26 -3.71 -6.40
N ILE A 127 13.99 -3.36 -6.20
CA ILE A 127 13.59 -2.16 -5.45
C ILE A 127 13.70 -2.39 -3.95
N TYR A 128 13.41 -3.60 -3.45
CA TYR A 128 13.71 -3.95 -2.06
C TYR A 128 15.20 -3.79 -1.78
N GLY A 129 16.06 -4.30 -2.65
CA GLY A 129 17.51 -4.19 -2.49
C GLY A 129 17.99 -2.74 -2.48
N ALA A 130 17.45 -1.89 -3.37
CA ALA A 130 17.71 -0.45 -3.34
C ALA A 130 17.23 0.23 -2.06
N SER A 131 16.08 -0.19 -1.53
CA SER A 131 15.48 0.40 -0.33
C SER A 131 16.27 0.09 0.93
N LEU A 132 16.80 -1.13 1.04
CA LEU A 132 17.63 -1.54 2.19
C LEU A 132 18.91 -0.69 2.29
N ARG A 133 19.48 -0.26 1.15
CA ARG A 133 20.67 0.61 1.11
C ARG A 133 20.41 2.02 1.65
N LEU A 134 19.17 2.51 1.62
CA LEU A 134 18.82 3.84 2.16
C LEU A 134 19.06 3.95 3.68
N GLY A 135 19.06 2.81 4.38
CA GLY A 135 19.30 2.74 5.82
C GLY A 135 20.73 2.36 6.20
N THR A 136 21.63 2.12 5.23
CA THR A 136 22.97 1.58 5.51
C THR A 136 24.11 2.23 4.73
N GLU A 137 23.85 2.86 3.59
CA GLU A 137 24.89 3.40 2.71
C GLU A 137 24.78 4.93 2.56
N SER A 138 25.84 5.66 2.91
CA SER A 138 25.93 7.14 2.82
C SER A 138 26.02 7.69 1.38
N GLY A 139 25.79 6.88 0.35
CA GLY A 139 25.99 7.26 -1.05
C GLY A 139 24.76 7.83 -1.78
N SER A 140 23.55 7.57 -1.30
CA SER A 140 22.30 7.87 -2.03
C SER A 140 21.75 9.29 -1.85
N GLY A 141 22.39 10.15 -1.03
CA GLY A 141 21.89 11.49 -0.70
C GLY A 141 20.58 11.54 0.11
N VAL A 142 19.81 10.44 0.11
CA VAL A 142 18.55 10.26 0.84
C VAL A 142 18.73 9.11 1.83
N LYS A 143 18.83 9.45 3.11
CA LYS A 143 19.02 8.51 4.22
C LYS A 143 17.70 8.32 4.97
N ARG A 144 17.27 7.08 5.19
CA ARG A 144 15.97 6.76 5.81
C ARG A 144 16.10 5.57 6.75
N LYS A 145 15.42 5.64 7.90
CA LYS A 145 15.17 4.44 8.70
C LYS A 145 14.28 3.48 7.91
N VAL A 146 14.65 2.21 7.84
CA VAL A 146 13.87 1.21 7.11
C VAL A 146 13.17 0.29 8.11
N ARG A 147 11.87 0.10 7.89
CA ARG A 147 11.03 -0.88 8.61
C ARG A 147 10.54 -1.91 7.60
N LEU A 148 10.61 -3.17 7.97
CA LEU A 148 10.08 -4.29 7.20
C LEU A 148 8.83 -4.80 7.89
N VAL A 149 7.70 -4.77 7.19
CA VAL A 149 6.49 -5.51 7.55
C VAL A 149 6.43 -6.70 6.61
N MET A 150 6.65 -7.90 7.16
CA MET A 150 6.82 -9.13 6.40
C MET A 150 5.72 -10.12 6.76
N THR A 151 5.18 -10.79 5.75
CA THR A 151 4.28 -11.94 5.95
C THR A 151 5.07 -13.20 5.67
N ASP A 152 5.36 -13.98 6.71
CA ASP A 152 5.92 -15.32 6.54
C ASP A 152 4.82 -16.24 6.00
N VAL A 153 5.13 -17.04 4.99
CA VAL A 153 4.19 -17.99 4.36
C VAL A 153 4.85 -19.35 4.28
N GLU A 154 4.20 -20.37 4.82
CA GLU A 154 4.67 -21.76 4.79
C GLU A 154 3.55 -22.68 4.33
N LYS A 155 3.88 -23.69 3.51
CA LYS A 155 2.93 -24.77 3.22
C LYS A 155 2.72 -25.63 4.46
N VAL A 156 1.48 -26.03 4.70
CA VAL A 156 1.11 -26.88 5.83
C VAL A 156 1.76 -28.27 5.73
N ASP A 157 2.04 -28.74 4.51
CA ASP A 157 2.72 -30.01 4.26
C ASP A 157 4.25 -29.96 4.49
N GLY A 158 4.79 -28.79 4.82
CA GLY A 158 6.22 -28.56 5.06
C GLY A 158 7.09 -28.53 3.79
N SER A 159 6.49 -28.63 2.60
CA SER A 159 7.21 -28.48 1.34
C SER A 159 7.52 -27.01 1.05
N GLY A 160 8.56 -26.77 0.24
CA GLY A 160 8.92 -25.42 -0.19
C GLY A 160 8.06 -24.92 -1.36
N PHE A 161 8.23 -23.63 -1.67
CA PHE A 161 7.78 -23.04 -2.93
C PHE A 161 8.95 -23.00 -3.92
N GLU A 162 8.65 -23.23 -5.20
CA GLU A 162 9.59 -22.94 -6.27
C GLU A 162 9.61 -21.43 -6.51
N CYS A 163 10.77 -20.80 -6.33
CA CYS A 163 10.93 -19.35 -6.44
C CYS A 163 12.13 -19.04 -7.34
N ASP A 164 11.96 -18.08 -8.26
CA ASP A 164 13.03 -17.52 -9.09
C ASP A 164 13.55 -16.17 -8.56
N THR A 165 12.81 -15.57 -7.62
CA THR A 165 13.02 -14.24 -7.09
C THR A 165 12.93 -14.29 -5.57
N PHE A 166 13.97 -13.77 -4.90
CA PHE A 166 14.10 -13.82 -3.45
C PHE A 166 14.17 -12.41 -2.85
N PHE A 167 13.78 -12.28 -1.58
CA PHE A 167 14.03 -11.05 -0.84
C PHE A 167 15.55 -10.84 -0.67
N PRO A 168 16.07 -9.60 -0.72
CA PRO A 168 17.52 -9.36 -0.84
C PRO A 168 18.35 -9.72 0.39
N ILE A 169 17.70 -9.99 1.53
CA ILE A 169 18.32 -10.44 2.77
C ILE A 169 17.56 -11.65 3.29
N ASP A 170 18.24 -12.55 3.98
CA ASP A 170 17.67 -13.79 4.49
C ASP A 170 17.45 -13.77 6.02
N GLY A 171 17.03 -14.91 6.58
CA GLY A 171 16.81 -15.04 8.02
C GLY A 171 18.07 -14.86 8.87
N LYS A 172 19.28 -15.10 8.32
CA LYS A 172 20.54 -14.89 9.02
C LYS A 172 20.86 -13.40 9.10
N ASP A 173 20.64 -12.68 8.00
CA ASP A 173 20.81 -11.22 7.98
C ASP A 173 19.85 -10.53 8.97
N LEU A 174 18.60 -10.97 9.02
CA LEU A 174 17.58 -10.47 9.95
C LEU A 174 17.83 -10.84 11.42
N ALA A 175 18.61 -11.90 11.67
CA ALA A 175 19.02 -12.32 13.01
C ALA A 175 20.36 -11.70 13.45
N GLY A 176 21.04 -10.97 12.57
CA GLY A 176 22.27 -10.26 12.88
C GLY A 176 22.02 -8.89 13.55
N ASP A 177 23.10 -8.15 13.75
CA ASP A 177 23.07 -6.90 14.55
C ASP A 177 22.46 -5.69 13.82
N LYS A 178 22.12 -5.83 12.53
CA LYS A 178 21.59 -4.75 11.69
C LYS A 178 20.07 -4.58 11.81
N TRP A 179 19.37 -5.61 12.30
CA TRP A 179 17.91 -5.65 12.36
C TRP A 179 17.43 -6.04 13.75
N ARG A 180 16.43 -5.32 14.24
CA ARG A 180 15.70 -5.67 15.46
C ARG A 180 14.34 -6.20 15.07
N LYS A 181 14.04 -7.46 15.42
CA LYS A 181 12.66 -7.96 15.37
C LYS A 181 11.82 -7.22 16.41
N VAL A 182 10.69 -6.67 16.00
CA VAL A 182 9.81 -5.89 16.89
C VAL A 182 8.63 -6.72 17.41
N SER A 183 7.98 -6.23 18.46
CA SER A 183 6.76 -6.84 19.00
C SER A 183 5.56 -6.71 18.06
N ALA A 184 4.56 -7.60 18.21
CA ALA A 184 3.33 -7.52 17.43
C ALA A 184 2.54 -6.22 17.68
N GLU A 185 2.65 -5.65 18.88
CA GLU A 185 2.11 -4.34 19.23
C GLU A 185 2.80 -3.21 18.45
N GLU A 186 4.13 -3.24 18.34
CA GLU A 186 4.86 -2.27 17.50
C GLU A 186 4.44 -2.37 16.03
N VAL A 187 4.26 -3.58 15.50
CA VAL A 187 3.75 -3.76 14.12
C VAL A 187 2.34 -3.22 13.98
N THR A 188 1.45 -3.52 14.93
CA THR A 188 0.07 -2.98 14.98
C THR A 188 0.07 -1.47 14.88
N ASN A 189 0.94 -0.80 15.64
CA ASN A 189 1.08 0.66 15.61
C ASN A 189 1.61 1.19 14.26
N TRP A 190 2.42 0.40 13.54
CA TRP A 190 2.91 0.81 12.22
C TRP A 190 1.85 0.70 11.13
N VAL A 191 1.02 -0.35 11.16
CA VAL A 191 0.06 -0.65 10.09
C VAL A 191 -1.34 -0.09 10.35
N GLY A 192 -1.67 0.22 11.61
CA GLY A 192 -2.97 0.78 11.99
C GLY A 192 -4.10 -0.24 12.13
N GLU A 193 -3.77 -1.54 12.13
CA GLU A 193 -4.69 -2.66 12.34
C GLU A 193 -4.05 -3.70 13.26
N GLN A 194 -4.88 -4.50 13.94
CA GLN A 194 -4.40 -5.46 14.93
C GLN A 194 -3.56 -6.57 14.28
N VAL A 195 -2.33 -6.72 14.75
CA VAL A 195 -1.40 -7.80 14.38
C VAL A 195 -1.11 -8.67 15.59
N THR A 196 -1.30 -9.98 15.46
CA THR A 196 -1.04 -10.94 16.56
C THR A 196 0.37 -11.51 16.54
N GLY A 197 0.99 -11.61 15.36
CA GLY A 197 2.26 -12.33 15.17
C GLY A 197 2.13 -13.87 15.21
N GLU A 198 0.91 -14.37 15.36
CA GLU A 198 0.61 -15.80 15.39
C GLU A 198 0.45 -16.39 13.98
N TRP A 199 0.65 -17.70 13.86
CA TRP A 199 0.37 -18.42 12.63
C TRP A 199 -1.13 -18.63 12.47
N ILE A 200 -1.66 -18.20 11.33
CA ILE A 200 -3.04 -18.38 10.91
C ILE A 200 -3.04 -19.30 9.70
N GLN A 201 -3.81 -20.39 9.75
CA GLN A 201 -3.94 -21.30 8.61
C GLN A 201 -4.97 -20.76 7.61
N GLU A 202 -4.55 -20.65 6.35
CA GLU A 202 -5.38 -20.26 5.22
C GLU A 202 -5.27 -21.34 4.13
N GLY A 203 -6.19 -22.30 4.14
CA GLY A 203 -6.16 -23.42 3.19
C GLY A 203 -4.95 -24.33 3.40
N ASP A 204 -4.11 -24.44 2.36
CA ASP A 204 -2.89 -25.26 2.31
C ASP A 204 -1.63 -24.54 2.80
N VAL A 205 -1.75 -23.27 3.19
CA VAL A 205 -0.67 -22.48 3.78
C VAL A 205 -1.01 -22.03 5.19
N ARG A 206 0.02 -21.70 5.96
CA ARG A 206 -0.08 -20.88 7.16
C ARG A 206 0.70 -19.59 6.95
N VAL A 207 0.16 -18.50 7.49
CA VAL A 207 0.75 -17.16 7.39
C VAL A 207 0.91 -16.53 8.76
N ARG A 208 1.93 -15.70 8.94
CA ARG A 208 2.03 -14.80 10.10
C ARG A 208 2.67 -13.48 9.69
N MET A 209 2.25 -12.38 10.31
CA MET A 209 2.85 -11.08 10.09
C MET A 209 3.88 -10.75 11.17
N VAL A 210 5.06 -10.33 10.75
CA VAL A 210 6.19 -9.97 11.63
C VAL A 210 6.82 -8.66 11.19
N GLY A 211 7.47 -7.97 12.12
CA GLY A 211 8.13 -6.70 11.86
C GLY A 211 9.61 -6.72 12.20
N TYR A 212 10.39 -5.99 11.40
CA TYR A 212 11.79 -5.72 11.66
C TYR A 212 12.08 -4.23 11.46
N GLU A 213 13.00 -3.70 12.25
CA GLU A 213 13.44 -2.31 12.16
C GLU A 213 14.97 -2.26 12.04
N SER A 214 15.49 -1.40 11.18
CA SER A 214 16.94 -1.20 11.07
C SER A 214 17.49 -0.59 12.35
N VAL A 215 18.59 -1.15 12.85
CA VAL A 215 19.25 -0.73 14.10
C VAL A 215 20.07 0.55 13.89
N GLU A 216 20.67 0.74 12.72
CA GLU A 216 21.41 1.94 12.36
C GLU A 216 20.56 2.91 11.53
N LEU A 217 20.84 4.21 11.71
CA LEU A 217 20.57 5.27 10.74
C LEU A 217 21.89 5.58 10.08
#